data_AF-A0A818H975-F1
#
_entry.id   AF-A0A818H975-F1
#
_cell.length_a   1.000
_cell.length_b   1.000
_cell.length_c   1.000
_cell.angle_alpha   90.00
_cell.angle_beta   90.00
_cell.angle_gamma   90.00
#
_symmetry.space_group_name_H-M   'P 1'
#
loop_
_entity.id
_entity.type
_entity.pdbx_description
1 polymer ?
#
loop_
_entity_poly.entity_id
_entity_poly.type
_entity_poly.pdbx_seq_one_letter_code
_entity_poly.pdbx_strand_id
1 'polypeptide(L)'
;MLTGFLENTDHANSFHTQQILQCEAKTWQETLYKFYFRTNRLYKQINYDGWRFAELYIFKLVLLIMVLISTLKVCGFNTILIILVTIGLTFFHLRKLINLLTLNTTGLYILLSMCYQFEIGKQHIIEKKFFIKNSSHIDSNMSLIPNDTVKWFGLESTPNIDRFIGLYILLTICLTFDAIVRYRQKHHRLLLSVRFNVHLVENRFPILFQPFALKTINDDNTYEFDIVNYQQADQGIYDFLKYLANFIFYRFGLEICYITTVIVVGIRLDMIAVLYSMWLGLFLISSRCIIQRMWSIYILFLIISFIIQYMSAVGAPPFLCI
;
A
#
# COMPACT_ATOMS: atom_id res chain seq x y z
N MET A 1 66.94 24.27 47.69
CA MET A 1 67.07 24.51 46.24
C MET A 1 66.46 23.41 45.38
N LEU A 2 66.49 22.13 45.79
CA LEU A 2 65.89 21.01 45.02
C LEU A 2 64.36 20.92 45.10
N THR A 3 63.73 21.39 46.19
CA THR A 3 62.28 21.35 46.37
C THR A 3 61.51 22.32 45.47
N GLY A 4 62.05 23.54 45.25
CA GLY A 4 61.42 24.53 44.35
C GLY A 4 61.58 24.25 42.85
N PHE A 5 62.47 23.32 42.46
CA PHE A 5 62.62 22.90 41.06
C PHE A 5 61.61 21.81 40.68
N LEU A 6 61.27 20.90 41.61
CA LEU A 6 60.24 19.88 41.41
C LEU A 6 58.82 20.48 41.33
N GLU A 7 58.54 21.48 42.18
CA GLU A 7 57.22 22.12 42.24
C GLU A 7 56.90 22.94 40.97
N ASN A 8 57.92 23.54 40.34
CA ASN A 8 57.77 24.25 39.06
C ASN A 8 57.60 23.30 37.86
N THR A 9 58.24 22.12 37.88
CA THR A 9 58.04 21.11 36.83
C THR A 9 56.65 20.47 36.89
N ASP A 10 56.10 20.28 38.08
CA ASP A 10 54.75 19.73 38.28
C ASP A 10 53.66 20.73 37.87
N HIS A 11 53.86 22.02 38.15
CA HIS A 11 52.96 23.08 37.68
C HIS A 11 52.97 23.25 36.15
N ALA A 12 54.14 23.14 35.50
CA ALA A 12 54.25 23.19 34.05
C ALA A 12 53.59 21.97 33.37
N ASN A 13 53.76 20.77 33.93
CA ASN A 13 53.12 19.54 33.44
C ASN A 13 51.60 19.54 33.64
N SER A 14 51.11 20.11 34.75
CA SER A 14 49.69 20.32 35.04
C SER A 14 49.03 21.28 34.04
N PHE A 15 49.69 22.39 33.71
CA PHE A 15 49.18 23.34 32.71
C PHE A 15 49.16 22.74 31.30
N HIS A 16 50.20 21.99 30.92
CA HIS A 16 50.25 21.30 29.64
C HIS A 16 49.16 20.20 29.51
N THR A 17 48.90 19.43 30.57
CA THR A 17 47.83 18.42 30.57
C THR A 17 46.43 19.04 30.50
N GLN A 18 46.20 20.18 31.17
CA GLN A 18 44.93 20.91 31.04
C GLN A 18 44.69 21.46 29.62
N GLN A 19 45.72 21.96 28.95
CA GLN A 19 45.61 22.39 27.54
C GLN A 19 45.37 21.23 26.58
N ILE A 20 46.01 20.07 26.80
CA ILE A 20 45.78 18.87 25.99
C ILE A 20 44.33 18.38 26.15
N LEU A 21 43.82 18.32 27.39
CA LEU A 21 42.44 17.95 27.67
C LEU A 21 41.41 18.91 27.03
N GLN A 22 41.71 20.22 26.99
CA GLN A 22 40.86 21.20 26.30
C GLN A 22 40.91 21.08 24.77
N CYS A 23 42.07 20.75 24.19
CA CYS A 23 42.22 20.48 22.76
C CYS A 23 41.52 19.18 22.35
N GLU A 24 41.62 18.12 23.16
CA GLU A 24 40.89 16.87 22.97
C GLU A 24 39.37 17.11 23.06
N ALA A 25 38.89 17.84 24.07
CA ALA A 25 37.47 18.16 24.19
C ALA A 25 36.91 18.93 22.97
N LYS A 26 37.68 19.87 22.40
CA LYS A 26 37.29 20.59 21.17
C LYS A 26 37.26 19.68 19.93
N THR A 27 38.22 18.77 19.80
CA THR A 27 38.23 17.80 18.69
C THR A 27 37.10 16.78 18.79
N TRP A 28 36.71 16.37 20.00
CA TRP A 28 35.52 15.55 20.23
C TRP A 28 34.21 16.29 19.88
N GLN A 29 34.12 17.59 20.17
CA GLN A 29 32.95 18.40 19.78
C GLN A 29 32.82 18.53 18.25
N GLU A 30 33.92 18.75 17.53
CA GLU A 30 33.90 18.83 16.07
C GLU A 30 33.59 17.50 15.40
N THR A 31 34.12 16.39 15.93
CA THR A 31 33.82 15.04 15.41
C THR A 31 32.36 14.67 15.67
N LEU A 32 31.80 14.98 16.84
CA LEU A 32 30.38 14.83 17.13
C LEU A 32 29.51 15.70 16.24
N TYR A 33 29.89 16.95 15.97
CA TYR A 33 29.15 17.84 15.07
C TYR A 33 29.17 17.33 13.61
N LYS A 34 30.34 16.87 13.12
CA LYS A 34 30.46 16.23 11.80
C LYS A 34 29.64 14.94 11.72
N PHE A 35 29.64 14.13 12.77
CA PHE A 35 28.83 12.92 12.86
C PHE A 35 27.33 13.25 12.85
N TYR A 36 26.87 14.18 13.69
CA TYR A 36 25.49 14.66 13.72
C TYR A 36 25.04 15.22 12.37
N PHE A 37 25.89 16.01 11.70
CA PHE A 37 25.57 16.53 10.38
C PHE A 37 25.44 15.41 9.33
N ARG A 38 26.32 14.40 9.37
CA ARG A 38 26.28 13.24 8.47
C ARG A 38 25.05 12.38 8.72
N THR A 39 24.71 12.07 9.98
CA THR A 39 23.52 11.28 10.33
C THR A 39 22.24 12.03 9.98
N ASN A 40 22.17 13.34 10.23
CA ASN A 40 21.01 14.16 9.85
C ASN A 40 20.84 14.24 8.32
N ARG A 41 21.94 14.29 7.56
CA ARG A 41 21.89 14.23 6.09
C ARG A 41 21.33 12.89 5.60
N LEU A 42 21.80 11.77 6.16
CA LEU A 42 21.28 10.44 5.85
C LEU A 42 19.81 10.29 6.23
N TYR A 43 19.44 10.76 7.43
CA TYR A 43 18.05 10.76 7.89
C TYR A 43 17.13 11.53 6.94
N LYS A 44 17.54 12.73 6.49
CA LYS A 44 16.76 13.52 5.52
C LYS A 44 16.58 12.78 4.20
N GLN A 45 17.62 12.11 3.71
CA GLN A 45 17.57 11.34 2.47
C GLN A 45 16.64 10.12 2.59
N ILE A 46 16.83 9.30 3.62
CA ILE A 46 15.99 8.12 3.91
C ILE A 46 14.53 8.54 4.12
N ASN A 47 14.29 9.63 4.84
CA ASN A 47 12.96 10.15 5.06
C ASN A 47 12.31 10.54 3.71
N TYR A 48 13.00 11.31 2.87
CA TYR A 48 12.49 11.67 1.55
C TYR A 48 12.15 10.45 0.68
N ASP A 49 13.07 9.50 0.57
CA ASP A 49 12.90 8.26 -0.19
C ASP A 49 11.74 7.41 0.38
N GLY A 50 11.62 7.33 1.70
CA GLY A 50 10.54 6.62 2.38
C GLY A 50 9.16 7.21 2.10
N TRP A 51 9.04 8.55 2.11
CA TRP A 51 7.78 9.20 1.74
C TRP A 51 7.45 9.05 0.26
N ARG A 52 8.46 8.99 -0.61
CA ARG A 52 8.28 8.75 -2.03
C ARG A 52 7.84 7.30 -2.27
N PHE A 53 8.47 6.34 -1.61
CA PHE A 53 8.04 4.94 -1.61
C PHE A 53 6.58 4.80 -1.16
N ALA A 54 6.22 5.43 -0.04
CA ALA A 54 4.84 5.44 0.44
C ALA A 54 3.87 6.00 -0.62
N GLU A 55 4.21 7.10 -1.31
CA GLU A 55 3.35 7.70 -2.35
C GLU A 55 3.00 6.71 -3.48
N LEU A 56 3.98 5.88 -3.87
CA LEU A 56 3.86 4.95 -4.99
C LEU A 56 3.15 3.65 -4.61
N TYR A 57 3.48 3.10 -3.44
CA TYR A 57 3.04 1.75 -3.06
C TYR A 57 1.80 1.72 -2.18
N ILE A 58 1.46 2.81 -1.48
CA ILE A 58 0.35 2.78 -0.52
C ILE A 58 -1.00 2.43 -1.17
N PHE A 59 -1.24 2.89 -2.41
CA PHE A 59 -2.48 2.56 -3.11
C PHE A 59 -2.57 1.07 -3.46
N LYS A 60 -1.46 0.47 -3.91
CA LYS A 60 -1.40 -0.97 -4.20
C LYS A 60 -1.62 -1.79 -2.92
N LEU A 61 -1.06 -1.34 -1.80
CA LEU A 61 -1.27 -1.94 -0.49
C LEU A 61 -2.73 -1.86 -0.05
N VAL A 62 -3.41 -0.71 -0.22
CA VAL A 62 -4.84 -0.56 0.07
C VAL A 62 -5.69 -1.54 -0.75
N LEU A 63 -5.44 -1.65 -2.06
CA LEU A 63 -6.14 -2.60 -2.92
C LEU A 63 -5.88 -4.06 -2.49
N LEU A 64 -4.65 -4.38 -2.08
CA LEU A 64 -4.30 -5.71 -1.57
C LEU A 64 -5.06 -6.03 -0.26
N ILE A 65 -5.14 -5.08 0.67
CA ILE A 65 -5.92 -5.26 1.92
C ILE A 65 -7.40 -5.46 1.61
N MET A 66 -7.97 -4.74 0.63
CA MET A 66 -9.36 -4.92 0.20
C MET A 66 -9.62 -6.34 -0.31
N VAL A 67 -8.71 -6.88 -1.14
CA VAL A 67 -8.79 -8.28 -1.59
C VAL A 67 -8.66 -9.23 -0.40
N LEU A 68 -7.69 -9.01 0.49
CA LEU A 68 -7.45 -9.83 1.67
C LEU A 68 -8.71 -9.93 2.55
N ILE A 69 -9.34 -8.80 2.88
CA ILE A 69 -10.59 -8.75 3.64
C ILE A 69 -11.69 -9.57 2.96
N SER A 70 -11.85 -9.38 1.64
CA SER A 70 -12.87 -10.07 0.86
C SER A 70 -12.64 -11.58 0.80
N THR A 71 -11.37 -12.03 0.79
CA THR A 71 -11.02 -13.46 0.79
C THR A 71 -11.13 -14.11 2.17
N LEU A 72 -10.87 -13.37 3.26
CA LEU A 72 -10.95 -13.90 4.62
C LEU A 72 -12.40 -14.04 5.09
N LYS A 73 -13.28 -13.12 4.67
CA LYS A 73 -14.72 -13.19 4.92
C LYS A 73 -15.46 -13.01 3.61
N VAL A 74 -15.82 -14.14 3.01
CA VAL A 74 -16.64 -14.16 1.80
C VAL A 74 -18.07 -13.79 2.18
N CYS A 75 -18.55 -12.65 1.70
CA CYS A 75 -19.93 -12.20 1.90
C CYS A 75 -20.40 -11.32 0.75
N GLY A 76 -21.73 -11.19 0.61
CA GLY A 76 -22.34 -10.36 -0.43
C GLY A 76 -21.95 -8.89 -0.32
N PHE A 77 -21.73 -8.35 0.90
CA PHE A 77 -21.30 -6.97 1.07
C PHE A 77 -19.91 -6.71 0.46
N ASN A 78 -18.97 -7.63 0.68
CA ASN A 78 -17.59 -7.52 0.19
C ASN A 78 -17.48 -7.62 -1.34
N THR A 79 -18.55 -8.01 -2.05
CA THR A 79 -18.63 -7.89 -3.52
C THR A 79 -18.39 -6.44 -3.98
N ILE A 80 -18.89 -5.46 -3.22
CA ILE A 80 -18.70 -4.03 -3.54
C ILE A 80 -17.20 -3.67 -3.48
N LEU A 81 -16.48 -4.20 -2.49
CA LEU A 81 -15.03 -3.98 -2.36
C LEU A 81 -14.28 -4.59 -3.55
N ILE A 82 -14.64 -5.80 -3.98
CA ILE A 82 -14.03 -6.44 -5.16
C ILE A 82 -14.27 -5.63 -6.43
N ILE A 83 -15.49 -5.11 -6.64
CA ILE A 83 -15.78 -4.23 -7.78
C ILE A 83 -14.90 -2.96 -7.71
N LEU A 84 -14.80 -2.33 -6.54
CA LEU A 84 -13.92 -1.18 -6.34
C LEU A 84 -12.43 -1.51 -6.59
N VAL A 85 -11.97 -2.70 -6.19
CA VAL A 85 -10.60 -3.18 -6.52
C VAL A 85 -10.40 -3.24 -8.02
N THR A 86 -11.31 -3.87 -8.77
CA THR A 86 -11.17 -4.02 -10.22
C THR A 86 -11.13 -2.69 -10.95
N ILE A 87 -11.98 -1.74 -10.54
CA ILE A 87 -11.98 -0.38 -11.08
C ILE A 87 -10.65 0.33 -10.72
N GLY A 88 -10.15 0.14 -9.50
CA GLY A 88 -8.89 0.75 -9.06
C GLY A 88 -7.63 0.22 -9.70
N LEU A 89 -7.62 -1.06 -10.08
CA LEU A 89 -6.52 -1.65 -10.86
C LEU A 89 -6.52 -1.16 -12.31
N THR A 90 -7.69 -0.87 -12.87
CA THR A 90 -7.85 -0.47 -14.28
C THR A 90 -7.67 1.04 -14.49
N PHE A 91 -8.26 1.84 -13.60
CA PHE A 91 -8.34 3.29 -13.74
C PHE A 91 -7.65 3.99 -12.56
N PHE A 92 -6.32 4.10 -12.64
CA PHE A 92 -5.51 4.76 -11.60
C PHE A 92 -5.88 6.24 -11.38
N HIS A 93 -6.43 6.91 -12.41
CA HIS A 93 -6.91 8.29 -12.32
C HIS A 93 -8.06 8.46 -11.31
N LEU A 94 -8.88 7.42 -11.11
CA LEU A 94 -10.01 7.44 -10.20
C LEU A 94 -9.62 7.15 -8.75
N ARG A 95 -8.31 7.05 -8.42
CA ARG A 95 -7.80 6.72 -7.08
C ARG A 95 -8.49 7.50 -5.95
N LYS A 96 -8.71 8.80 -6.11
CA LYS A 96 -9.39 9.64 -5.09
C LYS A 96 -10.84 9.20 -4.88
N LEU A 97 -11.57 8.97 -5.98
CA LEU A 97 -12.97 8.52 -5.95
C LEU A 97 -13.09 7.13 -5.33
N ILE A 98 -12.22 6.20 -5.73
CA ILE A 98 -12.21 4.84 -5.20
C ILE A 98 -11.94 4.84 -3.70
N ASN A 99 -10.97 5.62 -3.22
CA ASN A 99 -10.66 5.67 -1.79
C ASN A 99 -11.79 6.30 -0.98
N LEU A 100 -12.49 7.29 -1.54
CA LEU A 100 -13.70 7.87 -0.93
C LEU A 100 -14.83 6.83 -0.85
N LEU A 101 -15.12 6.14 -1.94
CA LEU A 101 -16.14 5.09 -1.98
C LEU A 101 -15.78 3.95 -1.02
N THR A 102 -14.52 3.53 -1.01
CA THR A 102 -14.03 2.47 -0.11
C THR A 102 -14.21 2.90 1.35
N LEU A 103 -13.79 4.12 1.72
CA LEU A 103 -13.95 4.65 3.08
C LEU A 103 -15.42 4.68 3.52
N ASN A 104 -16.32 5.11 2.64
CA ASN A 104 -17.75 5.13 2.92
C ASN A 104 -18.31 3.71 3.08
N THR A 105 -17.93 2.78 2.21
CA THR A 105 -18.38 1.38 2.28
C THR A 105 -17.87 0.67 3.53
N THR A 106 -16.60 0.86 3.91
CA THR A 106 -16.03 0.25 5.13
C THR A 106 -16.63 0.89 6.37
N GLY A 107 -16.82 2.21 6.39
CA GLY A 107 -17.50 2.91 7.47
C GLY A 107 -18.93 2.42 7.67
N LEU A 108 -19.70 2.29 6.59
CA LEU A 108 -21.05 1.74 6.64
C LEU A 108 -21.06 0.30 7.17
N TYR A 109 -20.14 -0.55 6.72
CA TYR A 109 -20.04 -1.94 7.19
C TYR A 109 -19.75 -2.03 8.69
N ILE A 110 -18.80 -1.22 9.18
CA ILE A 110 -18.45 -1.18 10.61
C ILE A 110 -19.67 -0.75 11.43
N LEU A 111 -20.37 0.31 11.02
CA LEU A 111 -21.58 0.78 11.70
C LEU A 111 -22.69 -0.28 11.70
N LEU A 112 -22.99 -0.90 10.55
CA LEU A 112 -23.98 -1.97 10.46
C LEU A 112 -23.62 -3.16 11.35
N SER A 113 -22.34 -3.54 11.37
CA SER A 113 -21.84 -4.67 12.18
C SER A 113 -21.90 -4.37 13.68
N MET A 114 -21.66 -3.12 14.09
CA MET A 114 -21.79 -2.68 15.48
C MET A 114 -23.25 -2.59 15.91
N CYS A 115 -24.12 -2.02 15.07
CA CYS A 115 -25.55 -1.93 15.34
C CYS A 115 -26.20 -3.32 15.48
N TYR A 116 -25.76 -4.30 14.68
CA TYR A 116 -26.29 -5.67 14.75
C TYR A 116 -25.95 -6.40 16.07
N GLN A 117 -24.95 -5.92 16.84
CA GLN A 117 -24.62 -6.50 18.13
C GLN A 117 -25.60 -6.11 19.24
N PHE A 118 -26.35 -5.02 19.07
CA PHE A 118 -27.37 -4.64 20.04
C PHE A 118 -28.43 -5.74 20.15
N GLU A 119 -28.72 -6.15 21.40
CA GLU A 119 -29.45 -7.36 21.77
C GLU A 119 -30.90 -7.49 21.25
N ILE A 120 -31.43 -6.47 20.58
CA ILE A 120 -32.78 -6.46 20.00
C ILE A 120 -32.94 -7.60 18.95
N GLY A 121 -31.86 -7.97 18.26
CA GLY A 121 -31.87 -9.10 17.31
C GLY A 121 -31.90 -10.48 17.98
N LYS A 122 -31.30 -10.66 19.16
CA LYS A 122 -31.23 -11.97 19.84
C LYS A 122 -32.58 -12.38 20.42
N GLN A 123 -33.35 -11.43 20.97
CA GLN A 123 -34.66 -11.72 21.57
C GLN A 123 -35.70 -12.14 20.51
N HIS A 124 -35.80 -11.43 19.39
CA HIS A 124 -36.73 -11.80 18.32
C HIS A 124 -36.42 -13.15 17.64
N ILE A 125 -35.14 -13.56 17.58
CA ILE A 125 -34.74 -14.86 17.03
C ILE A 125 -35.11 -16.02 17.99
N ILE A 126 -34.95 -15.80 19.31
CA ILE A 126 -35.32 -16.79 20.33
C ILE A 126 -36.84 -16.96 20.39
N GLU A 127 -37.59 -15.86 20.40
CA GLU A 127 -39.06 -15.89 20.41
C GLU A 127 -39.64 -16.57 19.16
N LYS A 128 -39.10 -16.29 17.96
CA LYS A 128 -39.55 -16.93 16.71
C LYS A 128 -39.24 -18.42 16.65
N LYS A 129 -38.07 -18.87 17.12
CA LYS A 129 -37.75 -20.30 17.19
C LYS A 129 -38.68 -21.05 18.14
N PHE A 130 -39.09 -20.42 19.24
CA PHE A 130 -40.03 -20.99 20.20
C PHE A 130 -41.45 -21.07 19.62
N PHE A 131 -41.88 -20.05 18.86
CA PHE A 131 -43.19 -20.03 18.20
C PHE A 131 -43.31 -21.08 17.08
N ILE A 132 -42.28 -21.24 16.24
CA ILE A 132 -42.29 -22.22 15.14
C ILE A 132 -42.30 -23.66 15.68
N LYS A 133 -41.57 -23.93 16.77
CA LYS A 133 -41.52 -25.27 17.39
C LYS A 133 -42.85 -25.71 18.02
N ASN A 134 -43.67 -24.77 18.47
CA ASN A 134 -45.00 -25.04 19.03
C ASN A 134 -46.13 -25.09 17.97
N SER A 135 -45.83 -24.75 16.70
CA SER A 135 -46.81 -24.60 15.62
C SER A 135 -46.56 -25.63 14.52
N SER A 136 -46.69 -26.92 14.81
CA SER A 136 -46.35 -28.02 13.89
C SER A 136 -47.31 -28.20 12.69
N HIS A 137 -48.04 -27.17 12.24
CA HIS A 137 -49.03 -27.29 11.16
C HIS A 137 -49.26 -26.02 10.32
N ILE A 138 -48.25 -25.17 10.10
CA ILE A 138 -48.37 -24.10 9.09
C ILE A 138 -47.16 -24.15 8.15
N ASP A 139 -47.46 -24.51 6.90
CA ASP A 139 -46.58 -24.43 5.76
C ASP A 139 -46.07 -23.00 5.56
N SER A 140 -44.73 -22.92 5.55
CA SER A 140 -43.85 -22.01 4.81
C SER A 140 -44.29 -20.57 4.49
N ASN A 141 -43.38 -19.65 4.83
CA ASN A 141 -43.10 -18.38 4.16
C ASN A 141 -43.85 -17.13 4.64
N MET A 142 -43.35 -16.52 5.73
CA MET A 142 -42.98 -15.09 5.67
C MET A 142 -42.16 -14.68 6.90
N SER A 143 -40.83 -14.86 6.85
CA SER A 143 -39.93 -13.95 7.56
C SER A 143 -39.54 -12.85 6.58
N LEU A 144 -39.86 -11.58 6.88
CA LEU A 144 -39.55 -10.41 6.05
C LEU A 144 -38.06 -10.30 5.65
N ILE A 145 -37.15 -10.92 6.41
CA ILE A 145 -35.78 -11.22 6.00
C ILE A 145 -35.43 -12.59 6.60
N PRO A 146 -35.21 -13.64 5.78
CA PRO A 146 -34.68 -14.91 6.28
C PRO A 146 -33.37 -14.67 7.03
N ASN A 147 -33.17 -15.35 8.17
CA ASN A 147 -31.93 -15.25 8.94
C ASN A 147 -30.69 -15.60 8.09
N ASP A 148 -30.89 -16.42 7.06
CA ASP A 148 -29.89 -16.80 6.08
C ASP A 148 -29.50 -15.65 5.14
N THR A 149 -30.41 -14.71 4.85
CA THR A 149 -30.12 -13.51 4.05
C THR A 149 -29.20 -12.54 4.80
N VAL A 150 -29.39 -12.39 6.12
CA VAL A 150 -28.54 -11.53 6.97
C VAL A 150 -27.13 -12.13 7.06
N LYS A 151 -27.04 -13.45 7.20
CA LYS A 151 -25.76 -14.18 7.17
C LYS A 151 -25.06 -14.08 5.81
N TRP A 152 -25.81 -14.23 4.71
CA TRP A 152 -25.28 -14.08 3.35
C TRP A 152 -24.71 -12.67 3.10
N PHE A 153 -25.39 -11.65 3.62
CA PHE A 153 -24.90 -10.27 3.59
C PHE A 153 -23.59 -10.09 4.40
N GLY A 154 -23.33 -10.97 5.37
CA GLY A 154 -22.12 -11.00 6.18
C GLY A 154 -22.25 -10.35 7.55
N LEU A 155 -23.48 -10.15 8.03
CA LEU A 155 -23.76 -9.68 9.39
C LEU A 155 -23.99 -10.91 10.28
N GLU A 156 -23.12 -11.11 11.27
CA GLU A 156 -23.23 -12.22 12.22
C GLU A 156 -22.98 -11.72 13.64
N SER A 157 -23.79 -12.20 14.59
CA SER A 157 -23.70 -11.86 16.01
C SER A 157 -22.73 -12.82 16.69
N THR A 158 -21.43 -12.59 16.51
CA THR A 158 -20.37 -13.38 17.15
C THR A 158 -19.82 -12.68 18.40
N PRO A 159 -19.31 -13.40 19.40
CA PRO A 159 -18.60 -12.79 20.53
C PRO A 159 -17.21 -12.23 20.16
N ASN A 160 -16.55 -12.78 19.14
CA ASN A 160 -15.20 -12.39 18.71
C ASN A 160 -15.23 -11.47 17.48
N ILE A 161 -15.82 -10.30 17.64
CA ILE A 161 -15.97 -9.30 16.57
C ILE A 161 -14.64 -8.61 16.25
N ASP A 162 -13.78 -8.50 17.25
CA ASP A 162 -12.48 -7.82 17.23
C ASP A 162 -11.61 -8.22 16.03
N ARG A 163 -11.50 -9.52 15.73
CA ARG A 163 -10.69 -10.00 14.62
C ARG A 163 -11.26 -9.62 13.25
N PHE A 164 -12.59 -9.66 13.11
CA PHE A 164 -13.25 -9.35 11.85
C PHE A 164 -13.22 -7.86 11.56
N ILE A 165 -13.63 -7.04 12.53
CA ILE A 165 -13.67 -5.60 12.39
C ILE A 165 -12.26 -4.99 12.42
N GLY A 166 -11.31 -5.64 13.10
CA GLY A 166 -9.90 -5.23 13.14
C GLY A 166 -9.29 -5.04 11.75
N LEU A 167 -9.62 -5.90 10.78
CA LEU A 167 -9.14 -5.74 9.40
C LEU A 167 -9.79 -4.55 8.67
N TYR A 168 -11.08 -4.26 8.90
CA TYR A 168 -11.72 -3.07 8.34
C TYR A 168 -11.22 -1.78 9.00
N ILE A 169 -10.86 -1.82 10.29
CA ILE A 169 -10.19 -0.71 10.99
C ILE A 169 -8.80 -0.51 10.40
N LEU A 170 -8.02 -1.58 10.20
CA LEU A 170 -6.71 -1.52 9.54
C LEU A 170 -6.82 -0.92 8.13
N LEU A 171 -7.81 -1.34 7.34
CA LEU A 171 -8.08 -0.75 6.03
C LEU A 171 -8.38 0.74 6.13
N THR A 172 -9.18 1.17 7.12
CA THR A 172 -9.50 2.58 7.36
C THR A 172 -8.25 3.37 7.73
N ILE A 173 -7.35 2.82 8.57
CA ILE A 173 -6.05 3.42 8.89
C ILE A 173 -5.17 3.54 7.64
N CYS A 174 -5.12 2.51 6.79
CA CYS A 174 -4.37 2.57 5.54
C CYS A 174 -4.93 3.60 4.56
N LEU A 175 -6.26 3.75 4.49
CA LEU A 175 -6.92 4.77 3.67
C LEU A 175 -6.64 6.19 4.16
N THR A 176 -6.67 6.43 5.47
CA THR A 176 -6.31 7.74 6.04
C THR A 176 -4.82 8.03 5.84
N PHE A 177 -3.96 7.04 6.03
CA PHE A 177 -2.52 7.17 5.76
C PHE A 177 -2.22 7.48 4.29
N ASP A 178 -2.92 6.82 3.35
CA ASP A 178 -2.85 7.14 1.92
C ASP A 178 -3.26 8.60 1.62
N ALA A 179 -4.28 9.13 2.30
CA ALA A 179 -4.65 10.54 2.19
C ALA A 179 -3.57 11.48 2.79
N ILE A 180 -3.00 11.13 3.94
CA ILE A 180 -1.90 11.87 4.59
C ILE A 180 -0.68 11.94 3.69
N VAL A 181 -0.25 10.81 3.12
CA VAL A 181 0.90 10.75 2.20
C VAL A 181 0.66 11.66 1.00
N ARG A 182 -0.52 11.58 0.36
CA ARG A 182 -0.85 12.48 -0.76
C ARG A 182 -0.87 13.94 -0.38
N TYR A 183 -1.46 14.28 0.77
CA TYR A 183 -1.52 15.65 1.26
C TYR A 183 -0.12 16.20 1.51
N ARG A 184 0.72 15.44 2.23
CA ARG A 184 2.12 15.80 2.50
C ARG A 184 2.92 15.98 1.23
N GLN A 185 2.77 15.07 0.26
CA GLN A 185 3.49 15.14 -1.01
C GLN A 185 3.05 16.34 -1.84
N LYS A 186 1.74 16.64 -1.89
CA LYS A 186 1.22 17.85 -2.51
C LYS A 186 1.80 19.10 -1.85
N HIS A 187 1.78 19.16 -0.52
CA HIS A 187 2.34 20.28 0.24
C HIS A 187 3.84 20.46 -0.01
N HIS A 188 4.60 19.36 0.01
CA HIS A 188 6.04 19.38 -0.28
C HIS A 188 6.34 19.92 -1.69
N ARG A 189 5.56 19.50 -2.70
CA ARG A 189 5.69 20.02 -4.07
C ARG A 189 5.37 21.52 -4.18
N LEU A 190 4.36 21.99 -3.44
CA LEU A 190 4.00 23.42 -3.41
C LEU A 190 5.08 24.28 -2.75
N LEU A 191 5.69 23.81 -1.66
CA LEU A 191 6.80 24.52 -1.03
C LEU A 191 8.02 24.61 -1.97
N LEU A 192 8.31 23.54 -2.71
CA LEU A 192 9.38 23.54 -3.71
C LEU A 192 9.07 24.47 -4.88
N SER A 193 7.83 24.51 -5.37
CA SER A 193 7.46 25.40 -6.46
C SER A 193 7.58 26.87 -6.08
N VAL A 194 7.24 27.23 -4.83
CA VAL A 194 7.41 28.60 -4.32
C VAL A 194 8.89 28.94 -4.11
N ARG A 195 9.68 28.01 -3.56
CA ARG A 195 11.11 28.25 -3.29
C ARG A 195 11.95 28.41 -4.56
N PHE A 196 11.62 27.67 -5.60
CA PHE A 196 12.41 27.62 -6.83
C PHE A 196 11.74 28.31 -8.03
N ASN A 197 10.53 28.85 -7.85
CA ASN A 197 9.75 29.50 -8.90
C ASN A 197 9.54 28.61 -10.15
N VAL A 198 9.45 27.29 -9.94
CA VAL A 198 9.25 26.26 -10.98
C VAL A 198 7.89 25.59 -10.79
N HIS A 199 7.07 25.57 -11.84
CA HIS A 199 5.87 24.73 -11.88
C HIS A 199 6.26 23.26 -12.00
N LEU A 200 6.38 22.58 -10.86
CA LEU A 200 6.54 21.12 -10.83
C LEU A 200 5.24 20.46 -11.30
N VAL A 201 5.19 20.09 -12.58
CA VAL A 201 4.10 19.31 -13.17
C VAL A 201 3.93 18.01 -12.38
N GLU A 202 2.69 17.62 -12.11
CA GLU A 202 2.33 16.34 -11.50
C GLU A 202 2.90 15.22 -12.39
N ASN A 203 4.07 14.70 -12.01
CA ASN A 203 4.84 13.76 -12.82
C ASN A 203 3.95 12.58 -13.25
N ARG A 204 3.70 12.47 -14.56
CA ARG A 204 2.94 11.38 -15.18
C ARG A 204 3.59 10.00 -15.03
N PHE A 205 4.82 9.96 -14.50
CA PHE A 205 5.58 8.73 -14.26
C PHE A 205 5.99 8.61 -12.78
N PRO A 206 5.51 7.58 -12.06
CA PRO A 206 5.88 7.33 -10.67
C PRO A 206 7.29 6.73 -10.56
N ILE A 207 8.34 7.56 -10.66
CA ILE A 207 9.72 7.13 -10.43
C ILE A 207 10.01 7.16 -8.91
N LEU A 208 10.61 6.09 -8.37
CA LEU A 208 10.85 5.90 -6.94
C LEU A 208 11.98 6.82 -6.43
N PHE A 209 13.11 6.85 -7.12
CA PHE A 209 14.16 7.83 -6.85
C PHE A 209 14.04 8.97 -7.84
N GLN A 210 13.41 10.07 -7.40
CA GLN A 210 13.43 11.29 -8.21
C GLN A 210 14.85 11.83 -8.29
N PRO A 211 15.23 12.41 -9.43
CA PRO A 211 16.42 13.25 -9.49
C PRO A 211 16.34 14.31 -8.40
N PHE A 212 17.31 14.29 -7.48
CA PHE A 212 17.52 15.42 -6.59
C PHE A 212 17.96 16.57 -7.48
N ALA A 213 17.21 17.68 -7.51
CA ALA A 213 17.64 18.88 -8.21
C ALA A 213 18.95 19.35 -7.56
N LEU A 214 20.08 18.98 -8.15
CA LEU A 214 21.38 19.53 -7.79
C LEU A 214 21.42 20.92 -8.40
N LYS A 215 21.49 21.94 -7.55
CA LYS A 215 21.86 23.28 -7.99
C LYS A 215 23.26 23.16 -8.60
N THR A 216 23.36 23.24 -9.92
CA THR A 216 24.63 23.48 -10.59
C THR A 216 25.20 24.78 -10.04
N ILE A 217 26.44 24.73 -9.54
CA ILE A 217 27.11 25.88 -8.91
C ILE A 217 27.50 26.94 -9.96
N ASN A 218 27.41 26.61 -11.25
CA ASN A 218 27.80 27.48 -12.35
C ASN A 218 26.56 27.85 -13.16
N ASP A 219 26.14 29.11 -12.94
CA ASP A 219 25.30 29.97 -13.76
C ASP A 219 23.94 29.46 -14.32
N ASP A 220 22.96 30.33 -14.10
CA ASP A 220 21.55 30.29 -14.48
C ASP A 220 20.68 29.19 -13.87
N ASN A 221 19.43 29.56 -13.58
CA ASN A 221 18.39 28.81 -12.87
C ASN A 221 17.92 27.53 -13.59
N THR A 222 18.85 26.66 -13.96
CA THR A 222 18.62 25.43 -14.70
C THR A 222 18.84 24.27 -13.74
N TYR A 223 17.75 23.74 -13.21
CA TYR A 223 17.78 22.53 -12.39
C TYR A 223 18.04 21.34 -13.32
N GLU A 224 19.26 20.82 -13.33
CA GLU A 224 19.55 19.55 -14.00
C GLU A 224 19.05 18.41 -13.13
N PHE A 225 18.10 17.66 -13.69
CA PHE A 225 17.50 16.51 -13.04
C PHE A 225 18.35 15.28 -13.35
N ASP A 226 19.22 14.87 -12.43
CA ASP A 226 20.08 13.68 -12.56
C ASP A 226 19.23 12.40 -12.44
N ILE A 227 18.52 12.08 -13.53
CA ILE A 227 17.88 10.78 -13.71
C ILE A 227 19.04 9.80 -13.85
N VAL A 228 19.12 8.79 -12.98
CA VAL A 228 20.12 7.72 -13.12
C VAL A 228 19.98 7.12 -14.52
N ASN A 229 20.83 7.59 -15.43
CA ASN A 229 20.80 7.20 -16.83
C ASN A 229 21.42 5.81 -16.94
N TYR A 230 21.06 5.06 -17.98
CA TYR A 230 21.61 3.73 -18.24
C TYR A 230 23.15 3.70 -18.16
N GLN A 231 23.81 4.78 -18.61
CA GLN A 231 25.26 4.94 -18.59
C GLN A 231 25.87 5.10 -17.17
N GLN A 232 25.09 5.57 -16.19
CA GLN A 232 25.51 5.66 -14.79
C GLN A 232 25.27 4.36 -14.02
N ALA A 233 24.40 3.47 -14.51
CA ALA A 233 24.14 2.18 -13.87
C ALA A 233 25.36 1.23 -13.90
N ASP A 234 26.25 1.39 -14.89
CA ASP A 234 27.44 0.56 -15.06
C ASP A 234 28.62 1.00 -14.16
N GLN A 235 28.47 2.09 -13.40
CA GLN A 235 29.54 2.65 -12.55
C GLN A 235 29.70 1.89 -11.22
N GLY A 236 28.67 1.19 -10.76
CA GLY A 236 28.72 0.41 -9.52
C GLY A 236 27.44 -0.34 -9.18
N ILE A 237 27.57 -1.35 -8.31
CA ILE A 237 26.45 -2.22 -7.88
C ILE A 237 25.32 -1.41 -7.22
N TYR A 238 25.66 -0.34 -6.48
CA TYR A 238 24.67 0.52 -5.82
C TYR A 238 23.80 1.29 -6.82
N ASP A 239 24.42 1.90 -7.83
CA ASP A 239 23.71 2.64 -8.88
C ASP A 239 22.92 1.71 -9.80
N PHE A 240 23.46 0.51 -10.07
CA PHE A 240 22.73 -0.57 -10.73
C PHE A 240 21.46 -0.98 -9.95
N LEU A 241 21.57 -1.21 -8.63
CA LEU A 241 20.40 -1.57 -7.79
C LEU A 241 19.36 -0.44 -7.76
N LYS A 242 19.80 0.81 -7.72
CA LYS A 242 18.92 1.99 -7.77
C LYS A 242 18.19 2.08 -9.11
N TYR A 243 18.90 1.83 -10.22
CA TYR A 243 18.31 1.75 -11.55
C TYR A 243 17.30 0.60 -11.66
N LEU A 244 17.66 -0.59 -11.16
CA LEU A 244 16.81 -1.77 -11.17
C LEU A 244 15.53 -1.53 -10.36
N ALA A 245 15.63 -0.97 -9.15
CA ALA A 245 14.46 -0.63 -8.34
C ALA A 245 13.50 0.36 -9.02
N ASN A 246 14.02 1.27 -9.84
CA ASN A 246 13.20 2.21 -10.61
C ASN A 246 12.54 1.58 -11.84
N PHE A 247 13.24 0.71 -12.57
CA PHE A 247 12.86 0.28 -13.92
C PHE A 247 12.58 -1.22 -14.09
N ILE A 248 12.62 -2.02 -13.01
CA ILE A 248 12.42 -3.48 -13.10
C ILE A 248 11.11 -3.86 -13.80
N PHE A 249 10.00 -3.26 -13.40
CA PHE A 249 8.70 -3.55 -14.01
C PHE A 249 8.53 -2.92 -15.40
N TYR A 250 9.26 -1.85 -15.68
CA TYR A 250 9.25 -1.24 -17.01
C TYR A 250 9.97 -2.13 -18.04
N ARG A 251 11.10 -2.74 -17.66
CA ARG A 251 11.91 -3.57 -18.56
C ARG A 251 11.46 -5.03 -18.62
N PHE A 252 11.05 -5.60 -17.49
CA PHE A 252 10.71 -7.03 -17.34
C PHE A 252 9.22 -7.27 -17.00
N GLY A 253 8.35 -6.28 -17.24
CA GLY A 253 6.95 -6.34 -16.82
C GLY A 253 6.18 -7.52 -17.43
N LEU A 254 6.35 -7.77 -18.73
CA LEU A 254 5.65 -8.87 -19.41
C LEU A 254 6.13 -10.24 -18.93
N GLU A 255 7.43 -10.39 -18.74
CA GLU A 255 8.07 -11.61 -18.25
C GLU A 255 7.59 -11.94 -16.83
N ILE A 256 7.52 -10.94 -15.94
CA ILE A 256 6.96 -11.08 -14.59
C ILE A 256 5.48 -11.47 -14.66
N CYS A 257 4.69 -10.87 -15.57
CA CYS A 257 3.29 -11.23 -15.76
C CYS A 257 3.14 -12.70 -16.21
N TYR A 258 3.96 -13.18 -17.16
CA TYR A 258 3.91 -14.57 -17.60
C TYR A 258 4.27 -15.54 -16.48
N ILE A 259 5.34 -15.28 -15.73
CA ILE A 259 5.72 -16.10 -14.57
C ILE A 259 4.58 -16.13 -13.55
N THR A 260 3.96 -14.99 -13.27
CA THR A 260 2.82 -14.90 -12.34
C THR A 260 1.63 -15.72 -12.84
N THR A 261 1.29 -15.66 -14.13
CA THR A 261 0.22 -16.46 -14.71
C THR A 261 0.53 -17.96 -14.64
N VAL A 262 1.77 -18.39 -14.91
CA VAL A 262 2.19 -19.79 -14.74
C VAL A 262 2.03 -20.26 -13.30
N ILE A 263 2.43 -19.44 -12.33
CA ILE A 263 2.26 -19.74 -10.90
C ILE A 263 0.76 -19.87 -10.55
N VAL A 264 -0.08 -18.96 -11.03
CA VAL A 264 -1.54 -19.02 -10.79
C VAL A 264 -2.15 -20.29 -11.38
N VAL A 265 -1.77 -20.67 -12.60
CA VAL A 265 -2.22 -21.93 -13.24
C VAL A 265 -1.69 -23.16 -12.53
N GLY A 266 -0.46 -23.13 -12.00
CA GLY A 266 0.11 -24.23 -11.25
C GLY A 266 -0.57 -24.45 -9.89
N ILE A 267 -0.97 -23.37 -9.22
CA ILE A 267 -1.67 -23.44 -7.93
C ILE A 267 -3.17 -23.77 -8.12
N ARG A 268 -3.82 -23.22 -9.15
CA ARG A 268 -5.24 -23.44 -9.43
C ARG A 268 -5.39 -24.53 -10.49
N LEU A 269 -5.86 -25.71 -10.10
CA LEU A 269 -6.13 -26.83 -11.01
C LEU A 269 -7.62 -26.88 -11.40
N ASP A 270 -8.17 -25.77 -11.91
CA ASP A 270 -9.60 -25.61 -12.23
C ASP A 270 -9.84 -25.21 -13.70
N MET A 271 -11.12 -25.14 -14.10
CA MET A 271 -11.52 -24.76 -15.47
C MET A 271 -11.05 -23.34 -15.86
N ILE A 272 -10.91 -22.44 -14.88
CA ILE A 272 -10.46 -21.07 -15.13
C ILE A 272 -8.95 -21.05 -15.42
N ALA A 273 -8.18 -21.89 -14.75
CA ALA A 273 -6.76 -22.05 -15.04
C ALA A 273 -6.49 -22.51 -16.47
N VAL A 274 -7.38 -23.33 -17.05
CA VAL A 274 -7.30 -23.70 -18.48
C VAL A 274 -7.49 -22.49 -19.38
N LEU A 275 -8.40 -21.56 -19.04
CA LEU A 275 -8.56 -20.31 -19.80
C LEU A 275 -7.31 -19.41 -19.65
N TYR A 276 -6.73 -19.33 -18.46
CA TYR A 276 -5.48 -18.59 -18.24
C TYR A 276 -4.30 -19.18 -19.03
N SER A 277 -4.19 -20.51 -19.10
CA SER A 277 -3.14 -21.17 -19.88
C SER A 277 -3.33 -20.98 -21.39
N MET A 278 -4.57 -20.95 -21.88
CA MET A 278 -4.87 -20.63 -23.27
C MET A 278 -4.44 -19.20 -23.64
N TRP A 279 -4.74 -18.21 -22.79
CA TRP A 279 -4.26 -16.84 -22.96
C TRP A 279 -2.73 -16.73 -22.90
N LEU A 280 -2.10 -17.47 -21.98
CA LEU A 280 -0.65 -17.51 -21.88
C LEU A 280 -0.02 -18.09 -23.15
N GLY A 281 -0.55 -19.20 -23.69
CA GLY A 281 -0.09 -19.79 -24.94
C GLY A 281 -0.20 -18.82 -26.12
N LEU A 282 -1.32 -18.09 -26.22
CA LEU A 282 -1.51 -17.04 -27.22
C LEU A 282 -0.41 -15.96 -27.12
N PHE A 283 -0.08 -15.53 -25.90
CA PHE A 283 0.93 -14.50 -25.68
C PHE A 283 2.35 -14.97 -25.99
N LEU A 284 2.71 -16.23 -25.69
CA LEU A 284 4.03 -16.77 -25.99
C LEU A 284 4.32 -16.88 -27.48
N ILE A 285 3.29 -17.08 -28.32
CA ILE A 285 3.42 -17.18 -29.78
C ILE A 285 3.37 -15.80 -30.45
N SER A 286 2.77 -14.81 -29.79
CA SER A 286 2.51 -13.48 -30.36
C SER A 286 3.71 -12.53 -30.24
N SER A 287 3.86 -11.62 -31.21
CA SER A 287 4.85 -10.53 -31.12
C SER A 287 4.41 -9.45 -30.13
N ARG A 288 5.37 -8.67 -29.59
CA ARG A 288 5.10 -7.60 -28.62
C ARG A 288 4.07 -6.56 -29.11
N CYS A 289 4.05 -6.29 -30.42
CA CYS A 289 3.07 -5.38 -31.03
C CYS A 289 1.63 -5.93 -30.95
N ILE A 290 1.45 -7.22 -31.22
CA ILE A 290 0.14 -7.89 -31.12
C ILE A 290 -0.29 -7.94 -29.66
N ILE A 291 0.63 -8.27 -28.75
CA ILE A 291 0.38 -8.32 -27.31
C ILE A 291 -0.12 -6.96 -26.82
N GLN A 292 0.49 -5.85 -27.23
CA GLN A 292 0.04 -4.50 -26.83
C GLN A 292 -1.42 -4.23 -27.20
N ARG A 293 -1.86 -4.65 -28.39
CA ARG A 293 -3.24 -4.48 -28.83
C ARG A 293 -4.21 -5.39 -28.08
N MET A 294 -3.80 -6.63 -27.80
CA MET A 294 -4.61 -7.62 -27.08
C MET A 294 -4.64 -7.37 -25.56
N TRP A 295 -3.69 -6.60 -25.03
CA TRP A 295 -3.52 -6.38 -23.59
C TRP A 295 -4.78 -5.82 -22.91
N SER A 296 -5.45 -4.85 -23.54
CA SER A 296 -6.70 -4.28 -23.00
C SER A 296 -7.84 -5.31 -22.94
N ILE A 297 -7.91 -6.20 -23.92
CA ILE A 297 -8.91 -7.29 -23.96
C ILE A 297 -8.61 -8.31 -22.85
N TYR A 298 -7.33 -8.61 -22.63
CA TYR A 298 -6.90 -9.50 -21.56
C TYR A 298 -7.15 -8.91 -20.17
N ILE A 299 -6.89 -7.62 -19.95
CA ILE A 299 -7.24 -6.94 -18.70
C ILE A 299 -8.76 -7.05 -18.45
N LEU A 300 -9.58 -6.81 -19.47
CA LEU A 300 -11.04 -6.95 -19.36
C LEU A 300 -11.44 -8.37 -18.96
N PHE A 301 -10.84 -9.37 -19.60
CA PHE A 301 -11.04 -10.77 -19.23
C PHE A 301 -10.65 -11.06 -17.77
N LEU A 302 -9.51 -10.55 -17.28
CA LEU A 302 -9.09 -10.70 -15.89
C LEU A 302 -10.09 -10.07 -14.91
N ILE A 303 -10.61 -8.87 -15.22
CA ILE A 303 -11.60 -8.17 -14.38
C ILE A 303 -12.88 -9.00 -14.26
N ILE A 304 -13.43 -9.42 -15.40
CA ILE A 304 -14.68 -10.19 -15.45
C ILE A 304 -14.48 -11.52 -14.72
N SER A 305 -13.37 -12.21 -14.99
CA SER A 305 -13.02 -13.46 -14.32
C SER A 305 -12.91 -13.30 -12.81
N PHE A 306 -12.31 -12.21 -12.32
CA PHE A 306 -12.14 -11.98 -10.88
C PHE A 306 -13.48 -11.75 -10.18
N ILE A 307 -14.38 -10.98 -10.80
CA ILE A 307 -15.75 -10.74 -10.28
C ILE A 307 -16.55 -12.04 -10.26
N ILE A 308 -16.53 -12.82 -11.35
CA ILE A 308 -17.27 -14.09 -11.45
C ILE A 308 -16.78 -15.09 -10.40
N GLN A 309 -15.46 -15.21 -10.19
CA GLN A 309 -14.90 -16.08 -9.15
C GLN A 309 -15.39 -15.71 -7.76
N TYR A 310 -15.39 -14.42 -7.45
CA TYR A 310 -15.86 -13.95 -6.15
C TYR A 310 -17.37 -14.20 -5.98
N MET A 311 -18.18 -13.89 -7.00
CA MET A 311 -19.62 -14.13 -6.97
C MET A 311 -19.96 -15.63 -6.84
N SER A 312 -19.20 -16.50 -7.50
CA SER A 312 -19.33 -17.95 -7.36
C SER A 312 -19.03 -18.41 -5.93
N ALA A 313 -18.01 -17.84 -5.28
CA ALA A 313 -17.68 -18.16 -3.90
C ALA A 313 -18.73 -17.65 -2.89
N VAL A 314 -19.39 -16.52 -3.18
CA VAL A 314 -20.48 -15.98 -2.35
C VAL A 314 -21.76 -16.82 -2.48
N GLY A 315 -22.02 -17.40 -3.65
CA GLY A 315 -23.23 -18.17 -3.95
C GLY A 315 -24.47 -17.30 -4.17
N ALA A 316 -25.56 -17.93 -4.60
CA ALA A 316 -26.83 -17.24 -4.83
C ALA A 316 -27.41 -16.71 -3.51
N PRO A 317 -27.98 -15.50 -3.51
CA PRO A 317 -28.60 -14.98 -2.31
C PRO A 317 -29.86 -15.80 -1.95
N PRO A 318 -30.02 -16.18 -0.67
CA PRO A 318 -31.08 -17.10 -0.25
C PRO A 318 -32.49 -16.51 -0.35
N PHE A 319 -32.64 -15.19 -0.56
CA PHE A 319 -33.95 -14.57 -0.82
C PHE A 319 -34.53 -14.92 -2.20
N LEU A 320 -33.71 -15.45 -3.13
CA LEU A 320 -34.17 -15.81 -4.47
C LEU A 320 -34.94 -17.14 -4.51
N CYS A 321 -34.95 -17.95 -3.44
CA CYS A 321 -35.70 -19.21 -3.33
C CYS A 321 -35.67 -20.09 -4.60
N ILE A 322 -34.46 -20.33 -5.16
CA ILE A 322 -34.22 -21.23 -6.29
C ILE A 322 -33.67 -22.56 -5.78
#